data_AF-A6RAA6-F1
#
_entry.id   AF-A6RAA6-F1
#
_cell.length_a   1.000
_cell.length_b   1.000
_cell.length_c   1.000
_cell.angle_alpha   90.00
_cell.angle_beta   90.00
_cell.angle_gamma   90.00
#
_symmetry.space_group_name_H-M   'P 1'
#
loop_
_entity.id
_entity.type
_entity.pdbx_description
1 polymer ?
#
loop_
_entity_poly.entity_id
_entity_poly.type
_entity_poly.pdbx_seq_one_letter_code
_entity_poly.pdbx_strand_id
1 'polypeptide(L)'
;MLTVGAWRQLRWNQRLLLLGSSTCFELRTHALARLRFIVGQRTASNGSSVSMEQGLDETVVMFFAVELFRTVEALHACDILHGDLKADNCLVRLGKHFASRASAIEDGSYLNSQTGYSPTGAGGWLNRGITLIDFGRAIDMQVFPKNVQFIADWKIGAHECSEMRECRPWTYQVDLYGLAGTIHILLFGKYMEVTPATANRTSCGENGNMSIPGAGGLGAKKLYRIKESLKRYWDRELWAEVFDLCLNPQGEKWMRMERGIFTPPGSDIDGENGSLTADNDDRSPTLPVLNSMKYIREKMEGWLVANAEKKGLLAQLAKLEKLVAK
;
A
#
# COMPACT_ATOMS: atom_id res chain seq x y z
N MET A 1 -10.36 24.33 -6.61
CA MET A 1 -8.94 23.93 -6.66
C MET A 1 -8.19 24.72 -5.62
N LEU A 2 -7.40 24.04 -4.79
CA LEU A 2 -6.60 24.66 -3.72
C LEU A 2 -5.13 24.32 -3.94
N THR A 3 -4.25 25.30 -3.79
CA THR A 3 -2.79 25.14 -3.82
C THR A 3 -2.27 24.76 -2.43
N VAL A 4 -1.32 23.82 -2.31
CA VAL A 4 -0.90 23.28 -1.00
C VAL A 4 0.22 24.11 -0.34
N GLY A 5 0.82 25.07 -1.04
CA GLY A 5 1.90 25.91 -0.53
C GLY A 5 1.56 26.84 0.66
N ALA A 6 0.29 26.95 1.07
CA ALA A 6 -0.15 27.95 2.05
C ALA A 6 -0.97 27.39 3.25
N TRP A 7 -0.80 26.11 3.63
CA TRP A 7 -1.60 25.55 4.74
C TRP A 7 -0.91 25.63 6.10
N ARG A 8 -1.67 26.15 7.08
CA ARG A 8 -1.31 26.16 8.50
C ARG A 8 -1.08 24.71 8.94
N GLN A 9 0.13 24.43 9.44
CA GLN A 9 0.46 23.23 10.21
C GLN A 9 -0.69 22.87 11.17
N LEU A 10 -1.24 21.67 11.02
CA LEU A 10 -1.97 21.03 12.10
C LEU A 10 -1.02 20.92 13.29
N ARG A 11 -1.31 21.67 14.37
CA ARG A 11 -0.64 21.42 15.66
C ARG A 11 -1.14 20.07 16.17
N TRP A 12 -0.39 19.00 15.90
CA TRP A 12 -0.67 17.63 16.32
C TRP A 12 -0.65 17.38 17.84
N ASN A 13 -0.73 18.42 18.67
CA ASN A 13 -0.60 18.29 20.12
C ASN A 13 -1.90 17.99 20.89
N GLN A 14 -3.04 17.70 20.25
CA GLN A 14 -4.27 17.54 21.06
C GLN A 14 -5.43 16.63 20.59
N ARG A 15 -5.37 15.88 19.48
CA ARG A 15 -6.49 14.99 19.09
C ARG A 15 -6.08 13.68 18.41
N LEU A 16 -5.21 12.91 19.06
CA LEU A 16 -5.00 11.49 18.74
C LEU A 16 -5.46 10.59 19.90
N LEU A 17 -6.61 10.95 20.50
CA LEU A 17 -7.19 10.29 21.67
C LEU A 17 -8.51 9.55 21.40
N LEU A 18 -8.89 9.33 20.13
CA LEU A 18 -10.16 8.67 19.80
C LEU A 18 -10.01 7.53 18.78
N LEU A 19 -9.10 6.60 19.06
CA LEU A 19 -9.24 5.19 18.67
C LEU A 19 -8.63 4.33 19.80
N GLY A 20 -9.48 3.91 20.73
CA GLY A 20 -9.13 2.94 21.78
C GLY A 20 -8.62 3.53 23.09
N SER A 21 -9.31 3.16 24.18
CA SER A 21 -8.95 3.22 25.61
C SER A 21 -7.73 4.03 26.06
N SER A 22 -7.99 4.93 27.02
CA SER A 22 -7.06 5.70 27.87
C SER A 22 -5.73 5.01 28.20
N THR A 23 -4.80 5.03 27.26
CA THR A 23 -3.38 4.78 27.49
C THR A 23 -2.61 5.73 26.59
N CYS A 24 -2.05 6.76 27.21
CA CYS A 24 -1.08 7.64 26.56
C CYS A 24 0.08 6.75 26.10
N PHE A 25 0.17 6.49 24.79
CA PHE A 25 1.32 5.80 24.20
C PHE A 25 2.51 6.74 24.27
N GLU A 26 3.24 6.66 25.39
CA GLU A 26 4.58 7.20 25.49
C GLU A 26 5.48 6.33 24.59
N LEU A 27 5.50 6.66 23.29
CA LEU A 27 6.42 6.09 22.31
C LEU A 27 7.85 6.46 22.76
N ARG A 28 8.47 5.62 23.57
CA ARG A 28 9.92 5.66 23.78
C ARG A 28 10.55 5.36 22.42
N THR A 29 10.99 6.42 21.74
CA THR A 29 11.60 6.45 20.40
C THR A 29 12.94 5.70 20.30
N HIS A 30 13.37 4.98 21.34
CA HIS A 30 14.71 4.44 21.46
C HIS A 30 14.90 3.01 20.90
N ALA A 31 13.91 2.39 20.25
CA ALA A 31 14.09 1.03 19.70
C ALA A 31 13.19 0.68 18.49
N LEU A 32 12.81 1.65 17.66
CA LEU A 32 12.06 1.37 16.43
C LEU A 32 12.90 1.75 15.21
N ALA A 33 13.25 0.77 14.38
CA ALA A 33 13.90 1.03 13.09
C ALA A 33 12.89 1.45 12.03
N ARG A 34 13.34 2.30 11.12
CA ARG A 34 12.62 2.63 9.89
C ARG A 34 12.69 1.46 8.90
N LEU A 35 11.64 1.23 8.11
CA LEU A 35 11.66 0.20 7.05
C LEU A 35 12.85 0.38 6.11
N ARG A 36 13.21 1.62 5.77
CA ARG A 36 14.38 1.89 4.91
C ARG A 36 15.70 1.43 5.52
N PHE A 37 15.87 1.58 6.83
CA PHE A 37 17.08 1.11 7.52
C PHE A 37 17.22 -0.40 7.42
N ILE A 38 16.13 -1.14 7.56
CA ILE A 38 16.10 -2.61 7.47
C ILE A 38 16.55 -3.08 6.08
N VAL A 39 16.07 -2.42 5.02
CA VAL A 39 16.49 -2.72 3.64
C VAL A 39 17.99 -2.45 3.46
N GLY A 40 18.48 -1.30 3.92
CA GLY A 40 19.89 -0.91 3.79
C GLY A 40 20.89 -1.79 4.57
N GLN A 41 20.49 -2.39 5.69
CA GLN A 41 21.35 -3.32 6.44
C GLN A 41 21.46 -4.70 5.77
N ARG A 42 20.40 -5.15 5.09
CA ARG A 42 20.40 -6.45 4.40
C ARG A 42 21.36 -6.43 3.21
N THR A 43 21.42 -5.33 2.46
CA THR A 43 22.34 -5.16 1.32
C THR A 43 23.82 -5.19 1.76
N ALA A 44 24.14 -4.67 2.95
CA ALA A 44 25.51 -4.66 3.48
C ALA A 44 25.98 -6.03 4.01
N SER A 45 25.07 -6.88 4.50
CA SER A 45 25.41 -8.15 5.17
C SER A 45 25.79 -9.31 4.25
N ASN A 46 25.47 -9.25 2.95
CA ASN A 46 25.79 -10.29 1.97
C ASN A 46 27.05 -9.90 1.17
N GLY A 47 28.23 -10.10 1.77
CA GLY A 47 29.56 -9.75 1.23
C GLY A 47 30.05 -10.50 -0.03
N SER A 48 29.18 -10.72 -1.02
CA SER A 48 29.57 -11.21 -2.36
C SER A 48 29.42 -10.10 -3.38
N SER A 49 30.44 -9.90 -4.22
CA SER A 49 30.62 -8.82 -5.20
C SER A 49 29.65 -8.86 -6.40
N VAL A 50 28.41 -9.30 -6.21
CA VAL A 50 27.37 -9.32 -7.25
C VAL A 50 26.04 -8.83 -6.67
N SER A 51 25.62 -7.64 -7.13
CA SER A 51 24.35 -6.90 -6.93
C SER A 51 24.17 -6.14 -5.60
N MET A 52 24.39 -4.81 -5.65
CA MET A 52 24.14 -3.86 -4.55
C MET A 52 22.65 -3.50 -4.33
N GLU A 53 21.72 -4.16 -5.03
CA GLU A 53 20.28 -3.84 -5.02
C GLU A 53 19.45 -5.10 -4.72
N GLN A 54 19.54 -5.60 -3.48
CA GLN A 54 18.74 -6.74 -3.03
C GLN A 54 17.73 -6.28 -1.99
N GLY A 55 16.44 -6.35 -2.34
CA GLY A 55 15.34 -6.17 -1.38
C GLY A 55 15.22 -7.33 -0.39
N LEU A 56 14.16 -7.30 0.41
CA LEU A 56 13.85 -8.32 1.41
C LEU A 56 13.24 -9.58 0.78
N ASP A 57 13.20 -10.66 1.57
CA ASP A 57 12.50 -11.88 1.20
C ASP A 57 11.00 -11.62 1.00
N GLU A 58 10.42 -12.21 -0.06
CA GLU A 58 9.04 -11.97 -0.48
C GLU A 58 8.03 -12.11 0.68
N THR A 59 8.18 -13.13 1.53
CA THR A 59 7.26 -13.39 2.65
C THR A 59 7.29 -12.27 3.69
N VAL A 60 8.47 -11.70 3.95
CA VAL A 60 8.62 -10.54 4.84
C VAL A 60 8.03 -9.29 4.19
N VAL A 61 8.23 -9.10 2.88
CA VAL A 61 7.62 -7.98 2.16
C VAL A 61 6.11 -8.10 2.12
N MET A 62 5.58 -9.31 1.91
CA MET A 62 4.15 -9.60 1.95
C MET A 62 3.55 -9.24 3.31
N PHE A 63 4.22 -9.63 4.41
CA PHE A 63 3.83 -9.24 5.76
C PHE A 63 3.77 -7.72 5.92
N PHE A 64 4.87 -7.00 5.61
CA PHE A 64 4.87 -5.55 5.77
C PHE A 64 3.92 -4.82 4.81
N ALA A 65 3.70 -5.35 3.61
CA ALA A 65 2.74 -4.78 2.68
C ALA A 65 1.30 -4.94 3.19
N VAL A 66 0.94 -6.08 3.78
CA VAL A 66 -0.35 -6.25 4.48
C VAL A 66 -0.52 -5.22 5.61
N GLU A 67 0.50 -5.01 6.43
CA GLU A 67 0.49 -4.01 7.50
C GLU A 67 0.36 -2.57 6.97
N LEU A 68 1.03 -2.27 5.84
CA LEU A 68 0.92 -1.00 5.14
C LEU A 68 -0.50 -0.77 4.61
N PHE A 69 -1.07 -1.75 3.89
CA PHE A 69 -2.44 -1.67 3.40
C PHE A 69 -3.42 -1.45 4.54
N ARG A 70 -3.32 -2.23 5.63
CA ARG A 70 -4.23 -2.10 6.78
C ARG A 70 -4.17 -0.72 7.43
N THR A 71 -2.96 -0.16 7.53
CA THR A 71 -2.76 1.15 8.17
C THR A 71 -3.27 2.29 7.28
N VAL A 72 -2.97 2.25 5.97
CA VAL A 72 -3.41 3.28 5.02
C VAL A 72 -4.91 3.20 4.75
N GLU A 73 -5.48 1.99 4.64
CA GLU A 73 -6.93 1.76 4.55
C GLU A 73 -7.65 2.39 5.74
N ALA A 74 -7.15 2.21 6.97
CA ALA A 74 -7.71 2.82 8.16
C ALA A 74 -7.61 4.35 8.17
N LEU A 75 -6.49 4.91 7.71
CA LEU A 75 -6.35 6.37 7.56
C LEU A 75 -7.35 6.93 6.55
N HIS A 76 -7.49 6.29 5.38
CA HIS A 76 -8.39 6.70 4.32
C HIS A 76 -9.86 6.56 4.73
N ALA A 77 -10.20 5.54 5.51
CA ALA A 77 -11.54 5.38 6.09
C ALA A 77 -11.89 6.50 7.10
N CYS A 78 -10.90 7.16 7.68
CA CYS A 78 -11.07 8.33 8.53
C CYS A 78 -11.01 9.67 7.75
N ASP A 79 -11.01 9.64 6.42
CA ASP A 79 -10.86 10.83 5.57
C ASP A 79 -9.51 11.56 5.81
N ILE A 80 -8.43 10.81 6.11
CA ILE A 80 -7.09 11.39 6.33
C ILE A 80 -6.11 10.91 5.25
N LEU A 81 -5.41 11.85 4.62
CA LEU A 81 -4.24 11.58 3.78
C LEU A 81 -2.96 11.74 4.59
N HIS A 82 -2.00 10.84 4.42
CA HIS A 82 -0.66 11.01 4.99
C HIS A 82 0.15 12.07 4.24
N GLY A 83 0.09 12.08 2.90
CA GLY A 83 0.66 13.13 2.03
C GLY A 83 2.19 13.09 1.85
N ASP A 84 2.88 12.19 2.56
CA ASP A 84 4.32 11.89 2.44
C ASP A 84 4.64 10.43 2.82
N LEU A 85 3.84 9.48 2.29
CA LEU A 85 4.03 8.07 2.60
C LEU A 85 5.29 7.51 1.91
N LYS A 86 6.26 7.07 2.70
CA LYS A 86 7.53 6.48 2.25
C LYS A 86 8.13 5.54 3.29
N ALA A 87 9.07 4.69 2.88
CA ALA A 87 9.75 3.73 3.76
C ALA A 87 10.47 4.38 4.96
N ASP A 88 10.90 5.65 4.84
CA ASP A 88 11.49 6.42 5.94
C ASP A 88 10.50 6.80 7.04
N ASN A 89 9.22 6.90 6.68
CA ASN A 89 8.13 7.32 7.55
C ASN A 89 7.34 6.11 8.12
N CYS A 90 7.90 4.91 8.00
CA CYS A 90 7.34 3.67 8.52
C CYS A 90 8.28 3.08 9.58
N LEU A 91 7.86 3.12 10.84
CA LEU A 91 8.54 2.47 11.95
C LEU A 91 8.11 1.02 12.08
N VAL A 92 9.05 0.13 12.35
CA VAL A 92 8.83 -1.31 12.41
C VAL A 92 8.71 -1.80 13.86
N ARG A 93 7.55 -2.38 14.18
CA ARG A 93 7.28 -3.05 15.46
C ARG A 93 7.56 -4.54 15.28
N LEU A 94 8.56 -5.08 15.97
CA LEU A 94 8.90 -6.51 15.86
C LEU A 94 9.09 -7.24 17.20
N GLY A 95 8.78 -6.63 18.34
CA GLY A 95 9.19 -7.17 19.63
C GLY A 95 8.10 -7.39 20.67
N LYS A 96 8.46 -8.21 21.67
CA LYS A 96 7.66 -8.49 22.88
C LYS A 96 7.44 -7.24 23.75
N HIS A 97 8.28 -6.22 23.62
CA HIS A 97 8.19 -4.97 24.39
C HIS A 97 6.99 -4.07 24.04
N PHE A 98 6.31 -4.35 22.91
CA PHE A 98 5.08 -3.65 22.52
C PHE A 98 3.82 -4.42 22.90
N ALA A 99 3.97 -5.57 23.57
CA ALA A 99 2.86 -6.22 24.25
C ALA A 99 2.22 -5.19 25.18
N SER A 100 0.97 -4.83 24.90
CA SER A 100 0.18 -3.99 25.80
C SER A 100 0.22 -4.60 27.21
N ARG A 101 0.04 -3.80 28.27
CA ARG A 101 -0.09 -4.34 29.63
C ARG A 101 -1.20 -5.40 29.75
N ALA A 102 -2.15 -5.46 28.80
CA ALA A 102 -3.16 -6.52 28.74
C ALA A 102 -2.57 -7.88 28.33
N SER A 103 -1.48 -7.91 27.56
CA SER A 103 -0.75 -9.13 27.16
C SER A 103 0.28 -9.60 28.20
N ALA A 104 0.53 -8.81 29.26
CA ALA A 104 1.45 -9.18 30.35
C ALA A 104 0.81 -10.09 31.42
N ILE A 105 -0.48 -10.44 31.27
CA ILE A 105 -1.20 -11.35 32.17
C ILE A 105 -1.12 -12.80 31.68
N GLU A 106 -0.74 -13.03 30.41
CA GLU A 106 -0.55 -14.39 29.89
C GLU A 106 0.89 -14.84 30.13
N ASP A 107 1.02 -15.56 31.23
CA ASP A 107 2.15 -16.34 31.68
C ASP A 107 2.90 -17.05 30.53
N GLY A 108 4.23 -17.13 30.65
CA GLY A 108 5.20 -17.45 29.61
C GLY A 108 5.18 -18.88 29.04
N SER A 109 4.04 -19.55 29.01
CA SER A 109 3.88 -20.95 28.61
C SER A 109 3.09 -21.20 27.31
N TYR A 110 2.40 -20.19 26.74
CA TYR A 110 1.55 -20.36 25.54
C TYR A 110 2.15 -19.85 24.21
N LEU A 111 3.35 -19.26 24.20
CA LEU A 111 4.00 -18.78 22.97
C LEU A 111 4.47 -19.89 22.01
N ASN A 112 4.25 -21.16 22.35
CA ASN A 112 4.68 -22.32 21.58
C ASN A 112 3.57 -23.03 20.78
N SER A 113 2.31 -22.56 20.77
CA SER A 113 1.20 -23.37 20.24
C SER A 113 0.34 -22.75 19.13
N GLN A 114 0.72 -21.63 18.53
CA GLN A 114 0.14 -21.20 17.24
C GLN A 114 1.22 -21.15 16.16
N THR A 115 1.34 -22.27 15.45
CA THR A 115 2.17 -22.46 14.28
C THR A 115 1.49 -21.79 13.08
N GLY A 116 1.74 -20.51 12.84
CA GLY A 116 1.26 -19.85 11.62
C GLY A 116 0.99 -18.36 11.74
N TYR A 117 0.80 -17.72 10.59
CA TYR A 117 0.35 -16.33 10.50
C TYR A 117 -1.13 -16.21 10.84
N SER A 118 -1.51 -15.19 11.63
CA SER A 118 -2.91 -14.90 11.97
C SER A 118 -3.31 -13.51 11.48
N PRO A 119 -4.23 -13.40 10.50
CA PRO A 119 -4.74 -12.11 10.01
C PRO A 119 -5.46 -11.28 11.09
N THR A 120 -6.07 -11.93 12.08
CA THR A 120 -6.74 -11.26 13.20
C THR A 120 -5.75 -10.68 14.21
N GLY A 121 -4.47 -11.01 14.08
CA GLY A 121 -3.42 -10.62 15.00
C GLY A 121 -3.31 -11.51 16.25
N ALA A 122 -4.11 -12.60 16.34
CA ALA A 122 -3.99 -13.58 17.42
C ALA A 122 -2.57 -14.20 17.47
N GLY A 123 -2.20 -14.87 18.57
CA GLY A 123 -0.86 -15.48 18.69
C GLY A 123 0.29 -14.46 18.70
N GLY A 124 0.02 -13.22 19.12
CA GLY A 124 1.02 -12.16 19.22
C GLY A 124 1.32 -11.43 17.92
N TRP A 125 0.62 -11.72 16.82
CA TRP A 125 0.77 -11.02 15.55
C TRP A 125 0.38 -9.53 15.63
N LEU A 126 -0.54 -9.13 16.52
CA LEU A 126 -0.84 -7.71 16.82
C LEU A 126 0.38 -6.90 17.30
N ASN A 127 1.35 -7.56 17.93
CA ASN A 127 2.56 -6.89 18.44
C ASN A 127 3.61 -6.67 17.34
N ARG A 128 3.36 -7.17 16.13
CA ARG A 128 4.24 -7.08 14.98
C ARG A 128 3.56 -6.26 13.90
N GLY A 129 4.30 -5.34 13.29
CA GLY A 129 3.79 -4.61 12.13
C GLY A 129 4.49 -3.27 11.96
N ILE A 130 3.72 -2.26 11.58
CA ILE A 130 4.25 -0.92 11.31
C ILE A 130 3.53 0.17 12.09
N THR A 131 4.19 1.30 12.24
CA THR A 131 3.56 2.57 12.63
C THR A 131 4.03 3.66 11.71
N LEU A 132 3.08 4.41 11.14
CA LEU A 132 3.38 5.60 10.36
C LEU A 132 3.75 6.76 11.28
N ILE A 133 4.70 7.56 10.83
CA ILE A 133 5.16 8.78 11.49
C ILE A 133 5.24 9.91 10.47
N ASP A 134 5.46 11.14 10.96
CA ASP A 134 5.65 12.32 10.13
C ASP A 134 4.40 12.71 9.32
N PHE A 135 3.36 13.12 10.05
CA PHE A 135 2.15 13.71 9.51
C PHE A 135 2.30 15.21 9.21
N GLY A 136 3.53 15.69 8.96
CA GLY A 136 3.81 17.09 8.64
C GLY A 136 3.15 17.58 7.34
N ARG A 137 2.84 16.65 6.44
CA ARG A 137 2.14 16.87 5.16
C ARG A 137 0.76 16.24 5.09
N ALA A 138 0.23 15.79 6.23
CA ALA A 138 -1.06 15.14 6.29
C ALA A 138 -2.21 16.12 6.00
N ILE A 139 -3.26 15.61 5.37
CA ILE A 139 -4.44 16.37 4.98
C ILE A 139 -5.66 15.71 5.59
N ASP A 140 -6.38 16.46 6.42
CA ASP A 140 -7.72 16.08 6.86
C ASP A 140 -8.71 16.46 5.76
N MET A 141 -9.35 15.47 5.11
CA MET A 141 -10.31 15.70 4.03
C MET A 141 -11.66 16.21 4.55
N GLN A 142 -11.94 16.05 5.85
CA GLN A 142 -13.22 16.48 6.46
C GLN A 142 -13.33 18.00 6.56
N VAL A 143 -12.21 18.72 6.58
CA VAL A 143 -12.22 20.19 6.61
C VAL A 143 -12.44 20.82 5.22
N PHE A 144 -12.59 20.00 4.18
CA PHE A 144 -12.79 20.45 2.81
C PHE A 144 -14.15 19.98 2.24
N PRO A 145 -14.65 20.61 1.17
CA PRO A 145 -15.80 20.09 0.42
C PRO A 145 -15.51 18.67 -0.11
N LYS A 146 -16.54 17.82 -0.17
CA LYS A 146 -16.40 16.40 -0.57
C LYS A 146 -15.85 16.19 -1.99
N ASN A 147 -15.91 17.19 -2.86
CA ASN A 147 -15.37 17.18 -4.22
C ASN A 147 -14.03 17.94 -4.35
N VAL A 148 -13.34 18.21 -3.25
CA VAL A 148 -12.04 18.88 -3.27
C VAL A 148 -11.03 18.08 -4.08
N GLN A 149 -10.18 18.81 -4.82
CA GLN A 149 -9.00 18.26 -5.45
C GLN A 149 -7.84 19.25 -5.29
N PHE A 150 -6.64 18.71 -5.16
CA PHE A 150 -5.42 19.46 -4.94
C PHE A 150 -4.56 19.50 -6.21
N ILE A 151 -3.80 20.58 -6.35
CA ILE A 151 -2.76 20.71 -7.37
C ILE A 151 -1.45 21.02 -6.66
N ALA A 152 -0.37 20.38 -7.11
CA ALA A 152 0.96 20.69 -6.59
C ALA A 152 1.48 22.00 -7.16
N ASP A 153 1.81 22.96 -6.30
CA ASP A 153 2.34 24.28 -6.64
C ASP A 153 3.83 24.46 -6.28
N TRP A 154 4.53 23.37 -5.93
CA TRP A 154 5.96 23.35 -5.61
C TRP A 154 6.78 22.63 -6.68
N LYS A 155 8.11 22.65 -6.52
CA LYS A 155 9.04 21.90 -7.37
C LYS A 155 8.83 20.39 -7.18
N ILE A 156 8.23 19.75 -8.16
CA ILE A 156 7.91 18.31 -8.14
C ILE A 156 9.20 17.47 -8.22
N GLY A 157 9.36 16.53 -7.29
CA GLY A 157 10.47 15.58 -7.28
C GLY A 157 10.26 14.38 -8.21
N ALA A 158 11.31 13.61 -8.48
CA ALA A 158 11.26 12.44 -9.37
C ALA A 158 10.38 11.29 -8.83
N HIS A 159 10.16 11.24 -7.50
CA HIS A 159 9.43 10.19 -6.81
C HIS A 159 8.04 10.63 -6.32
N GLU A 160 7.52 11.75 -6.82
CA GLU A 160 6.14 12.18 -6.60
C GLU A 160 5.18 11.39 -7.51
N CYS A 161 3.90 11.36 -7.16
CA CYS A 161 2.90 10.60 -7.91
C CYS A 161 2.69 11.11 -9.34
N SER A 162 2.18 10.24 -10.22
CA SER A 162 1.94 10.55 -11.62
C SER A 162 1.07 11.79 -11.81
N GLU A 163 0.04 11.97 -10.98
CA GLU A 163 -0.84 13.14 -11.00
C GLU A 163 -0.06 14.43 -10.80
N MET A 164 0.77 14.50 -9.75
CA MET A 164 1.59 15.67 -9.46
C MET A 164 2.55 15.96 -10.61
N ARG A 165 3.25 14.93 -11.11
CA ARG A 165 4.21 15.06 -12.22
C ARG A 165 3.59 15.54 -13.53
N GLU A 166 2.30 15.25 -13.75
CA GLU A 166 1.54 15.68 -14.92
C GLU A 166 0.69 16.94 -14.66
N CYS A 167 0.85 17.59 -13.50
CA CYS A 167 0.04 18.73 -13.06
C CYS A 167 -1.47 18.45 -13.09
N ARG A 168 -1.86 17.19 -12.84
CA ARG A 168 -3.26 16.78 -12.71
C ARG A 168 -3.75 16.93 -11.27
N PRO A 169 -5.08 17.10 -11.07
CA PRO A 169 -5.65 17.13 -9.74
C PRO A 169 -5.48 15.77 -9.03
N TRP A 170 -5.21 15.81 -7.72
CA TRP A 170 -5.01 14.61 -6.89
C TRP A 170 -5.67 14.73 -5.52
N THR A 171 -5.94 13.57 -4.89
CA THR A 171 -6.37 13.39 -3.50
C THR A 171 -5.67 12.14 -2.94
N TYR A 172 -6.37 11.01 -2.79
CA TYR A 172 -5.89 9.76 -2.20
C TYR A 172 -4.76 9.08 -3.02
N GLN A 173 -4.58 9.46 -4.29
CA GLN A 173 -3.52 8.94 -5.17
C GLN A 173 -2.11 9.16 -4.59
N VAL A 174 -1.90 10.24 -3.81
CA VAL A 174 -0.58 10.53 -3.22
C VAL A 174 -0.11 9.40 -2.30
N ASP A 175 -1.00 8.90 -1.45
CA ASP A 175 -0.69 7.83 -0.51
C ASP A 175 -0.60 6.48 -1.22
N LEU A 176 -1.47 6.22 -2.20
CA LEU A 176 -1.42 4.97 -2.98
C LEU A 176 -0.11 4.86 -3.78
N TYR A 177 0.35 5.96 -4.37
CA TYR A 177 1.66 5.99 -5.01
C TYR A 177 2.80 5.80 -4.00
N GLY A 178 2.72 6.44 -2.83
CA GLY A 178 3.68 6.25 -1.74
C GLY A 178 3.70 4.80 -1.20
N LEU A 179 2.55 4.14 -1.20
CA LEU A 179 2.38 2.73 -0.84
C LEU A 179 3.09 1.83 -1.86
N ALA A 180 2.86 2.04 -3.17
CA ALA A 180 3.59 1.35 -4.23
C ALA A 180 5.11 1.59 -4.13
N GLY A 181 5.53 2.85 -3.93
CA GLY A 181 6.94 3.20 -3.79
C GLY A 181 7.61 2.53 -2.61
N THR A 182 6.91 2.46 -1.47
CA THR A 182 7.39 1.77 -0.26
C THR A 182 7.52 0.27 -0.50
N ILE A 183 6.49 -0.39 -1.04
CA ILE A 183 6.51 -1.82 -1.35
C ILE A 183 7.62 -2.14 -2.37
N HIS A 184 7.81 -1.29 -3.38
CA HIS A 184 8.87 -1.44 -4.37
C HIS A 184 10.26 -1.42 -3.73
N ILE A 185 10.54 -0.47 -2.83
CA ILE A 185 11.82 -0.42 -2.10
C ILE A 185 12.01 -1.68 -1.27
N LEU A 186 10.95 -2.21 -0.65
CA LEU A 186 11.03 -3.45 0.11
C LEU A 186 11.36 -4.66 -0.79
N LEU A 187 10.77 -4.75 -1.98
CA LEU A 187 11.00 -5.85 -2.93
C LEU A 187 12.37 -5.79 -3.63
N PHE A 188 12.78 -4.60 -4.04
CA PHE A 188 13.91 -4.42 -4.97
C PHE A 188 15.11 -3.68 -4.36
N GLY A 189 14.96 -3.08 -3.18
CA GLY A 189 16.05 -2.34 -2.53
C GLY A 189 16.36 -0.97 -3.16
N LYS A 190 15.53 -0.53 -4.12
CA LYS A 190 15.74 0.71 -4.89
C LYS A 190 14.43 1.46 -5.12
N TYR A 191 14.56 2.73 -5.48
CA TYR A 191 13.42 3.59 -5.77
C TYR A 191 12.61 3.08 -6.97
N MET A 192 11.29 3.29 -6.89
CA MET A 192 10.35 2.88 -7.93
C MET A 192 10.47 3.76 -9.17
N GLU A 193 10.57 3.13 -10.33
CA GLU A 193 10.41 3.77 -11.63
C GLU A 193 9.12 3.28 -12.30
N VAL A 194 8.30 4.21 -12.79
CA VAL A 194 7.05 3.90 -13.47
C VAL A 194 7.14 4.23 -14.97
N THR A 195 6.48 3.42 -15.77
CA THR A 195 6.34 3.60 -17.22
C THR A 195 4.87 3.58 -17.61
N PRO A 196 4.44 4.36 -18.61
CA PRO A 196 3.10 4.23 -19.17
C PRO A 196 2.91 2.81 -19.71
N ALA A 197 1.85 2.13 -19.28
CA ALA A 197 1.39 0.92 -19.92
C ALA A 197 0.86 1.31 -21.29
N THR A 198 1.65 1.10 -22.34
CA THR A 198 1.17 1.20 -23.72
C THR A 198 -0.07 0.32 -23.88
N ALA A 199 -1.18 0.88 -24.33
CA ALA A 199 -2.49 0.21 -24.49
C ALA A 199 -2.51 -0.99 -25.47
N ASN A 200 -1.35 -1.51 -25.88
CA ASN A 200 -1.19 -2.54 -26.92
C ASN A 200 -0.69 -3.90 -26.39
N ARG A 201 -1.07 -4.32 -25.18
CA ARG A 201 -0.86 -5.72 -24.73
C ARG A 201 -2.01 -6.31 -23.91
N THR A 202 -3.25 -6.05 -24.30
CA THR A 202 -4.32 -7.04 -24.07
C THR A 202 -4.27 -8.04 -25.22
N SER A 203 -3.70 -9.20 -24.97
CA SER A 203 -3.64 -10.32 -25.90
C SER A 203 -4.91 -11.16 -25.78
N CYS A 204 -5.98 -10.78 -26.50
CA CYS A 204 -7.00 -11.71 -27.01
C CYS A 204 -7.74 -11.05 -28.18
N GLY A 205 -7.70 -11.67 -29.36
CA GLY A 205 -8.53 -11.30 -30.52
C GLY A 205 -7.74 -10.87 -31.75
N GLU A 206 -7.35 -11.86 -32.58
CA GLU A 206 -7.24 -11.63 -34.02
C GLU A 206 -8.57 -11.08 -34.51
N ASN A 207 -8.59 -9.81 -34.89
CA ASN A 207 -9.26 -9.32 -36.09
C ASN A 207 -8.74 -7.92 -36.37
N GLY A 208 -8.13 -7.79 -37.55
CA GLY A 208 -7.45 -6.57 -37.97
C GLY A 208 -8.37 -5.36 -37.93
N ASN A 209 -8.04 -4.42 -37.06
CA ASN A 209 -8.33 -3.02 -37.30
C ASN A 209 -7.03 -2.24 -37.13
N MET A 210 -6.55 -1.68 -38.24
CA MET A 210 -5.39 -0.80 -38.29
C MET A 210 -5.59 0.34 -37.30
N SER A 211 -4.94 0.27 -36.14
CA SER A 211 -4.89 1.39 -35.22
C SER A 211 -4.01 2.47 -35.86
N ILE A 212 -4.67 3.52 -36.34
CA ILE A 212 -4.02 4.73 -36.85
C ILE A 212 -3.08 5.27 -35.76
N PRO A 213 -1.79 5.51 -36.05
CA PRO A 213 -0.88 6.14 -35.11
C PRO A 213 -1.30 7.60 -34.94
N GLY A 214 -2.09 7.89 -33.90
CA GLY A 214 -2.64 9.22 -33.64
C GLY A 214 -3.99 9.26 -32.93
N ALA A 215 -4.68 8.13 -32.76
CA ALA A 215 -6.00 8.07 -32.10
C ALA A 215 -5.95 8.07 -30.55
N GLY A 216 -4.91 8.67 -29.95
CA GLY A 216 -4.93 9.02 -28.54
C GLY A 216 -5.62 10.36 -28.37
N GLY A 217 -6.95 10.38 -28.29
CA GLY A 217 -7.71 11.61 -28.04
C GLY A 217 -7.19 12.35 -26.81
N LEU A 218 -7.24 13.70 -26.82
CA LEU A 218 -7.00 14.53 -25.65
C LEU A 218 -7.94 14.06 -24.51
N GLY A 219 -7.44 13.23 -23.59
CA GLY A 219 -8.25 12.66 -22.50
C GLY A 219 -8.07 11.16 -22.27
N ALA A 220 -7.31 10.42 -23.09
CA ALA A 220 -7.01 9.02 -22.78
C ALA A 220 -6.23 8.90 -21.47
N LYS A 221 -6.85 8.27 -20.44
CA LYS A 221 -6.21 8.03 -19.14
C LYS A 221 -5.01 7.11 -19.35
N LYS A 222 -3.80 7.62 -19.09
CA LYS A 222 -2.58 6.81 -19.10
C LYS A 222 -2.62 5.85 -17.91
N LEU A 223 -2.46 4.57 -18.19
CA LEU A 223 -2.20 3.56 -17.16
C LEU A 223 -0.70 3.47 -16.93
N TYR A 224 -0.30 3.10 -15.72
CA TYR A 224 1.08 3.03 -15.27
C TYR A 224 1.43 1.63 -14.78
N ARG A 225 2.69 1.25 -14.96
CA ARG A 225 3.27 0.02 -14.42
C ARG A 225 4.69 0.27 -13.95
N ILE A 226 5.16 -0.53 -13.00
CA ILE A 226 6.58 -0.53 -12.63
C ILE A 226 7.46 -1.00 -13.80
N LYS A 227 8.68 -0.46 -13.88
CA LYS A 227 9.66 -0.82 -14.90
C LYS A 227 10.34 -2.15 -14.57
N GLU A 228 10.58 -2.39 -13.30
CA GLU A 228 11.19 -3.60 -12.75
C GLU A 228 10.34 -4.85 -13.04
N SER A 229 11.01 -5.94 -13.39
CA SER A 229 10.36 -7.23 -13.59
C SER A 229 10.31 -8.02 -12.29
N LEU A 230 9.13 -8.55 -11.95
CA LEU A 230 8.93 -9.43 -10.79
C LEU A 230 9.69 -10.76 -10.97
N LYS A 231 10.23 -11.29 -9.87
CA LYS A 231 10.99 -12.55 -9.91
C LYS A 231 10.05 -13.73 -10.23
N ARG A 232 10.56 -14.75 -10.92
CA ARG A 232 9.76 -15.89 -11.42
C ARG A 232 9.09 -16.71 -10.31
N TYR A 233 9.73 -16.79 -9.15
CA TYR A 233 9.28 -17.56 -7.99
C TYR A 233 8.42 -16.73 -7.03
N TRP A 234 8.12 -15.48 -7.37
CA TRP A 234 7.17 -14.65 -6.65
C TRP A 234 5.74 -14.86 -7.17
N ASP A 235 4.78 -14.48 -6.35
CA ASP A 235 3.37 -14.40 -6.74
C ASP A 235 3.13 -13.21 -7.66
N ARG A 236 3.45 -13.41 -8.95
CA ARG A 236 3.47 -12.34 -9.96
C ARG A 236 2.09 -11.71 -10.18
N GLU A 237 1.03 -12.50 -10.06
CA GLU A 237 -0.34 -12.04 -10.24
C GLU A 237 -0.75 -11.12 -9.08
N LEU A 238 -0.53 -11.57 -7.84
CA LEU A 238 -0.85 -10.77 -6.66
C LEU A 238 -0.07 -9.45 -6.63
N TRP A 239 1.24 -9.49 -6.89
CA TRP A 239 2.05 -8.26 -6.94
C TRP A 239 1.65 -7.34 -8.11
N ALA A 240 1.29 -7.90 -9.27
CA ALA A 240 0.81 -7.08 -10.39
C ALA A 240 -0.49 -6.36 -10.02
N GLU A 241 -1.43 -7.03 -9.34
CA GLU A 241 -2.66 -6.39 -8.86
C GLU A 241 -2.39 -5.32 -7.79
N VAL A 242 -1.45 -5.57 -6.87
CA VAL A 242 -1.03 -4.56 -5.86
C VAL A 242 -0.54 -3.28 -6.54
N PHE A 243 0.39 -3.42 -7.50
CA PHE A 243 0.92 -2.26 -8.22
C PHE A 243 -0.13 -1.61 -9.13
N ASP A 244 -1.00 -2.39 -9.76
CA ASP A 244 -2.07 -1.85 -10.58
C ASP A 244 -3.08 -1.03 -9.77
N LEU A 245 -3.52 -1.51 -8.61
CA LEU A 245 -4.38 -0.74 -7.71
C LEU A 245 -3.71 0.57 -7.28
N CYS A 246 -2.46 0.48 -6.84
CA CYS A 246 -1.77 1.63 -6.25
C CYS A 246 -1.41 2.70 -7.29
N LEU A 247 -1.08 2.31 -8.52
CA LEU A 247 -0.68 3.23 -9.59
C LEU A 247 -1.86 3.68 -10.46
N ASN A 248 -2.92 2.87 -10.55
CA ASN A 248 -4.09 3.11 -11.38
C ASN A 248 -5.41 2.98 -10.59
N PRO A 249 -5.58 3.68 -9.44
CA PRO A 249 -6.75 3.49 -8.58
C PRO A 249 -8.08 3.88 -9.24
N GLN A 250 -8.03 4.67 -10.31
CA GLN A 250 -9.19 5.05 -11.13
C GLN A 250 -9.29 4.22 -12.42
N GLY A 251 -8.62 3.06 -12.47
CA GLY A 251 -8.79 2.07 -13.53
C GLY A 251 -10.16 1.41 -13.44
N GLU A 252 -10.71 0.99 -14.58
CA GLU A 252 -12.08 0.47 -14.71
C GLU A 252 -12.37 -0.66 -13.72
N LYS A 253 -11.42 -1.58 -13.54
CA LYS A 253 -11.51 -2.69 -12.59
C LYS A 253 -11.82 -2.22 -11.16
N TRP A 254 -11.08 -1.24 -10.67
CA TRP A 254 -11.18 -0.74 -9.29
C TRP A 254 -12.39 0.15 -9.11
N MET A 255 -12.72 0.98 -10.10
CA MET A 255 -13.95 1.80 -10.07
C MET A 255 -15.21 0.94 -9.99
N ARG A 256 -15.28 -0.18 -10.74
CA ARG A 256 -16.40 -1.13 -10.66
C ARG A 256 -16.52 -1.75 -9.27
N MET A 257 -15.39 -2.10 -8.66
CA MET A 257 -15.35 -2.64 -7.30
C MET A 257 -15.87 -1.64 -6.27
N GLU A 258 -15.49 -0.36 -6.37
CA GLU A 258 -15.99 0.68 -5.46
C GLU A 258 -17.48 1.00 -5.68
N ARG A 259 -17.99 0.84 -6.91
CA ARG A 259 -19.42 0.99 -7.23
C ARG A 259 -20.27 -0.22 -6.82
N GLY A 260 -19.66 -1.26 -6.21
CA GLY A 260 -20.37 -2.48 -5.81
C GLY A 260 -20.76 -3.40 -6.98
N ILE A 261 -20.23 -3.16 -8.18
CA ILE A 261 -20.45 -3.99 -9.37
C ILE A 261 -19.44 -5.14 -9.34
N PHE A 262 -19.80 -6.21 -8.64
CA PHE A 262 -18.98 -7.42 -8.56
C PHE A 262 -19.14 -8.25 -9.85
N THR A 263 -18.09 -8.32 -10.66
CA THR A 263 -17.92 -9.42 -11.63
C THR A 263 -16.70 -10.23 -11.21
N PRO A 264 -16.86 -11.49 -10.75
CA PRO A 264 -15.71 -12.36 -10.50
C PRO A 264 -15.00 -12.65 -11.83
N PRO A 265 -13.66 -12.62 -11.90
CA PRO A 265 -12.95 -12.97 -13.11
C PRO A 265 -12.97 -14.50 -13.25
N GLY A 266 -13.80 -15.02 -14.16
CA GLY A 266 -13.83 -16.45 -14.50
C GLY A 266 -15.16 -17.04 -14.96
N SER A 267 -16.26 -16.28 -15.01
CA SER A 267 -17.53 -16.79 -15.54
C SER A 267 -17.74 -16.31 -16.97
N ASP A 268 -17.30 -17.10 -17.94
CA ASP A 268 -17.83 -17.09 -19.31
C ASP A 268 -19.26 -17.65 -19.26
N ILE A 269 -20.20 -16.87 -18.71
CA ILE A 269 -21.62 -17.17 -18.81
C ILE A 269 -22.20 -16.15 -19.77
N ASP A 270 -22.41 -16.60 -21.00
CA ASP A 270 -23.35 -16.01 -21.94
C ASP A 270 -24.72 -15.92 -21.25
N GLY A 271 -25.05 -14.72 -20.77
CA GLY A 271 -26.27 -14.44 -20.06
C GLY A 271 -26.87 -13.14 -20.57
N GLU A 272 -27.57 -13.23 -21.70
CA GLU A 272 -28.67 -12.30 -21.99
C GLU A 272 -29.60 -12.27 -20.78
N ASN A 273 -29.62 -11.15 -20.04
CA ASN A 273 -30.79 -10.50 -19.46
C ASN A 273 -30.35 -9.56 -18.33
N GLY A 274 -30.31 -8.27 -18.66
CA GLY A 274 -30.04 -7.23 -17.68
C GLY A 274 -29.96 -5.86 -18.33
N SER A 275 -31.03 -5.45 -19.02
CA SER A 275 -31.26 -4.05 -19.34
C SER A 275 -31.40 -3.28 -18.03
N LEU A 276 -30.27 -2.74 -17.54
CA LEU A 276 -30.25 -1.72 -16.51
C LEU A 276 -29.94 -0.43 -17.25
N THR A 277 -30.90 0.48 -17.17
CA THR A 277 -30.82 1.79 -17.79
C THR A 277 -29.51 2.47 -17.38
N ALA A 278 -28.78 2.94 -18.39
CA ALA A 278 -27.62 3.80 -18.22
C ALA A 278 -28.09 5.19 -17.75
N ASP A 279 -28.69 5.25 -16.56
CA ASP A 279 -29.18 6.47 -15.94
C ASP A 279 -28.21 6.92 -14.85
N ASN A 280 -27.33 7.85 -15.23
CA ASN A 280 -26.84 8.96 -14.39
C ASN A 280 -26.01 8.73 -13.11
N ASP A 281 -25.33 7.60 -12.87
CA ASP A 281 -24.39 7.47 -11.73
C ASP A 281 -22.90 7.56 -12.09
N ASP A 282 -22.54 8.31 -13.14
CA ASP A 282 -21.12 8.60 -13.45
C ASP A 282 -20.49 9.63 -12.49
N ARG A 283 -21.21 10.05 -11.44
CA ARG A 283 -20.78 11.09 -10.48
C ARG A 283 -20.45 10.56 -9.10
N SER A 284 -20.64 9.27 -8.81
CA SER A 284 -20.24 8.71 -7.52
C SER A 284 -18.71 8.79 -7.37
N PRO A 285 -18.20 9.42 -6.29
CA PRO A 285 -16.76 9.54 -6.07
C PRO A 285 -16.17 8.14 -5.85
N THR A 286 -15.21 7.76 -6.69
CA THR A 286 -14.55 6.44 -6.65
C THR A 286 -13.33 6.40 -5.71
N LEU A 287 -13.11 7.47 -4.95
CA LEU A 287 -12.03 7.59 -3.97
C LEU A 287 -12.61 8.03 -2.62
N PRO A 288 -12.09 7.51 -1.48
CA PRO A 288 -11.02 6.50 -1.38
C PRO A 288 -11.44 5.10 -1.88
N VAL A 289 -10.47 4.31 -2.37
CA VAL A 289 -10.67 2.95 -2.92
C VAL A 289 -10.66 1.86 -1.83
N LEU A 290 -11.50 2.02 -0.80
CA LEU A 290 -11.45 1.18 0.40
C LEU A 290 -11.77 -0.29 0.11
N ASN A 291 -12.75 -0.58 -0.76
CA ASN A 291 -13.12 -1.96 -1.07
C ASN A 291 -11.99 -2.67 -1.82
N SER A 292 -11.34 -1.98 -2.75
CA SER A 292 -10.20 -2.49 -3.52
C SER A 292 -8.97 -2.71 -2.64
N MET A 293 -8.68 -1.78 -1.72
CA MET A 293 -7.60 -1.95 -0.75
C MET A 293 -7.83 -3.16 0.15
N LYS A 294 -9.06 -3.30 0.68
CA LYS A 294 -9.45 -4.45 1.49
C LYS A 294 -9.34 -5.76 0.72
N TYR A 295 -9.84 -5.80 -0.52
CA TYR A 295 -9.75 -6.98 -1.40
C TYR A 295 -8.30 -7.44 -1.59
N ILE A 296 -7.40 -6.51 -1.93
CA ILE A 296 -5.96 -6.82 -2.10
C ILE A 296 -5.37 -7.30 -0.77
N ARG A 297 -5.63 -6.59 0.33
CA ARG A 297 -5.12 -6.95 1.66
C ARG A 297 -5.55 -8.36 2.06
N GLU A 298 -6.81 -8.71 1.89
CA GLU A 298 -7.35 -10.04 2.24
C GLU A 298 -6.73 -11.16 1.37
N LYS A 299 -6.47 -10.90 0.07
CA LYS A 299 -5.72 -11.84 -0.78
C LYS A 299 -4.29 -12.06 -0.26
N MET A 300 -3.61 -10.98 0.13
CA MET A 300 -2.26 -11.07 0.69
C MET A 300 -2.24 -11.77 2.06
N GLU A 301 -3.24 -11.52 2.90
CA GLU A 301 -3.44 -12.22 4.17
C GLU A 301 -3.67 -13.73 3.93
N GLY A 302 -4.52 -14.10 2.98
CA GLY A 302 -4.73 -15.50 2.58
C GLY A 302 -3.45 -16.16 2.08
N TRP A 303 -2.65 -15.44 1.29
CA TRP A 303 -1.34 -15.91 0.86
C TRP A 303 -0.39 -16.15 2.05
N LEU A 304 -0.36 -15.25 3.04
CA LEU A 304 0.45 -15.41 4.24
C LEU A 304 0.00 -16.60 5.08
N VAL A 305 -1.31 -16.79 5.27
CA VAL A 305 -1.85 -17.98 5.96
C VAL A 305 -1.33 -19.27 5.31
N ALA A 306 -1.30 -19.34 3.97
CA ALA A 306 -0.86 -20.51 3.23
C ALA A 306 0.68 -20.72 3.20
N ASN A 307 1.48 -19.64 3.31
CA ASN A 307 2.91 -19.67 2.99
C ASN A 307 3.84 -19.28 4.14
N ALA A 308 3.37 -18.56 5.17
CA ALA A 308 4.24 -17.96 6.19
C ALA A 308 5.06 -18.98 6.98
N GLU A 309 4.47 -20.12 7.33
CA GLU A 309 5.15 -21.18 8.07
C GLU A 309 6.22 -21.85 7.18
N LYS A 310 5.83 -22.32 5.99
CA LYS A 310 6.72 -22.98 5.03
C LYS A 310 7.90 -22.10 4.62
N LYS A 311 7.67 -20.79 4.48
CA LYS A 311 8.71 -19.81 4.13
C LYS A 311 9.42 -19.22 5.36
N GLY A 312 9.13 -19.69 6.58
CA GLY A 312 9.84 -19.35 7.80
C GLY A 312 9.71 -17.88 8.23
N LEU A 313 8.55 -17.24 8.01
CA LEU A 313 8.32 -15.82 8.27
C LEU A 313 8.74 -15.42 9.69
N LEU A 314 8.32 -16.17 10.71
CA LEU A 314 8.60 -15.83 12.11
C LEU A 314 10.11 -15.81 12.41
N ALA A 315 10.85 -16.77 11.85
CA ALA A 315 12.31 -16.82 11.99
C ALA A 315 12.98 -15.64 11.27
N GLN A 316 12.48 -15.25 10.09
CA GLN A 316 12.99 -14.09 9.36
C GLN A 316 12.70 -12.78 10.12
N LEU A 317 11.51 -12.61 10.67
CA LEU A 317 11.15 -11.46 11.50
C LEU A 317 11.98 -11.38 12.79
N ALA A 318 12.24 -12.51 13.45
CA ALA A 318 13.12 -12.56 14.61
C ALA A 318 14.58 -12.19 14.27
N LYS A 319 15.06 -12.55 13.06
CA LYS A 319 16.37 -12.10 12.58
C LYS A 319 16.39 -10.58 12.36
N LEU A 320 15.31 -10.00 11.82
CA LEU A 320 15.19 -8.55 11.65
C LEU A 320 15.15 -7.83 12.99
N GLU A 321 14.40 -8.34 13.97
CA GLU A 321 14.35 -7.78 15.33
C GLU A 321 15.76 -7.69 15.95
N LYS A 322 16.55 -8.75 15.82
CA LYS A 322 17.95 -8.77 16.30
C LYS A 322 18.87 -7.79 15.55
N LEU A 323 18.59 -7.48 14.29
CA LEU A 323 19.35 -6.49 13.52
C LEU A 323 18.98 -5.05 13.92
N VAL A 324 17.72 -4.83 14.26
CA VAL A 324 17.19 -3.51 14.68
C VAL A 324 17.59 -3.16 16.11
N ALA A 325 17.77 -4.17 16.97
CA ALA A 325 18.17 -3.98 18.37
C ALA A 325 19.67 -3.71 18.58
N LYS A 326 20.49 -3.76 17.52
CA LYS A 326 21.92 -3.43 17.55
C LYS A 326 22.14 -1.97 17.20
#